data_AF-A0AA38G909-F1
#
_entry.id   AF-A0AA38G909-F1
#
_cell.length_a   1.000
_cell.length_b   1.000
_cell.length_c   1.000
_cell.angle_alpha   90.00
_cell.angle_beta   90.00
_cell.angle_gamma   90.00
#
_symmetry.space_group_name_H-M   'P 1'
#
loop_
_entity.id
_entity.type
_entity.pdbx_description
1 polymer ?
#
loop_
_entity_poly.entity_id
_entity_poly.type
_entity_poly.pdbx_seq_one_letter_code
_entity_poly.pdbx_strand_id
1 'polypeptide(L)'
;MASKPLDIENINENVKNCAYAVRGEIFLRASKLEREGKKIIFTNVGNPHQMGQRPLTFPRQVLALCQAPFLMEDANVGIMFPGDAIARAKNYLAMTSGGVGAYTDSRGLPGIRKEVAEFIEMRDKYT
;
A
#
# COMPACT_ATOMS: atom_id res chain seq x y z
N MET A 1 15.01 23.30 -35.95
CA MET A 1 15.81 22.05 -35.92
C MET A 1 15.10 21.08 -35.02
N ALA A 2 14.97 19.80 -35.40
CA ALA A 2 14.37 18.80 -34.52
C ALA A 2 15.27 18.60 -33.28
N SER A 3 14.69 18.52 -32.08
CA SER A 3 15.47 18.22 -30.88
C SER A 3 16.09 16.82 -31.01
N LYS A 4 17.34 16.66 -30.57
CA LYS A 4 18.00 15.35 -30.51
C LYS A 4 17.10 14.36 -29.75
N PRO A 5 16.90 13.12 -30.24
CA PRO A 5 16.19 12.09 -29.48
C PRO A 5 16.81 11.88 -28.10
N LEU A 6 16.00 11.49 -27.12
CA LEU A 6 16.47 11.21 -25.76
C LEU A 6 17.46 10.03 -25.78
N ASP A 7 18.63 10.20 -25.14
CA ASP A 7 19.67 9.20 -24.95
C ASP A 7 20.34 9.36 -23.58
N ILE A 8 21.19 8.40 -23.19
CA ILE A 8 21.88 8.43 -21.88
C ILE A 8 22.76 9.67 -21.70
N GLU A 9 23.25 10.26 -22.80
CA GLU A 9 24.11 11.43 -22.78
C GLU A 9 23.32 12.70 -22.46
N ASN A 10 22.06 12.78 -22.89
CA ASN A 10 21.21 13.97 -22.75
C ASN A 10 20.12 13.88 -21.68
N ILE A 11 20.05 12.78 -20.90
CA ILE A 11 19.21 12.73 -19.70
C ILE A 11 19.85 13.48 -18.52
N ASN A 12 19.03 13.81 -17.52
CA ASN A 12 19.47 14.49 -16.29
C ASN A 12 20.56 13.68 -15.56
N GLU A 13 21.68 14.33 -15.22
CA GLU A 13 22.80 13.71 -14.48
C GLU A 13 22.39 13.08 -13.14
N ASN A 14 21.39 13.64 -12.45
CA ASN A 14 20.89 13.06 -11.20
C ASN A 14 20.24 11.69 -11.42
N VAL A 15 19.68 11.44 -12.61
CA VAL A 15 19.14 10.11 -12.96
C VAL A 15 20.28 9.13 -13.24
N LYS A 16 21.33 9.57 -13.94
CA LYS A 16 22.53 8.76 -14.19
C LYS A 16 23.22 8.33 -12.90
N ASN A 17 23.31 9.26 -11.95
CA ASN A 17 24.00 9.04 -10.67
C ASN A 17 23.12 8.35 -9.61
N CYS A 18 21.81 8.20 -9.85
CA CYS A 18 20.91 7.57 -8.89
C CYS A 18 21.09 6.04 -8.90
N ALA A 19 21.42 5.46 -7.75
CA ALA A 19 21.56 4.02 -7.58
C ALA A 19 20.53 3.47 -6.58
N TYR A 20 19.82 2.41 -6.96
CA TYR A 20 18.87 1.70 -6.08
C TYR A 20 19.19 0.19 -6.03
N ALA A 21 20.14 -0.17 -5.17
CA ALA A 21 20.70 -1.52 -5.11
C ALA A 21 19.69 -2.62 -4.76
N VAL A 22 18.64 -2.31 -3.99
CA VAL A 22 17.58 -3.27 -3.59
C VAL A 22 16.92 -3.94 -4.80
N ARG A 23 16.81 -3.22 -5.93
CA ARG A 23 16.33 -3.75 -7.22
C ARG A 23 17.36 -3.56 -8.35
N GLY A 24 18.64 -3.60 -8.01
CA GLY A 24 19.76 -3.41 -8.94
C GLY A 24 20.18 -4.69 -9.67
N GLU A 25 21.45 -4.75 -10.10
CA GLU A 25 21.96 -5.82 -10.96
C GLU A 25 21.77 -7.23 -10.41
N ILE A 26 21.94 -7.42 -9.09
CA ILE A 26 21.75 -8.73 -8.45
C ILE A 26 20.30 -9.20 -8.62
N PHE A 27 19.33 -8.31 -8.42
CA PHE A 27 17.91 -8.63 -8.64
C PHE A 27 17.61 -8.95 -10.10
N LEU A 28 18.18 -8.17 -11.04
CA LEU A 28 18.01 -8.41 -12.48
C LEU A 28 18.59 -9.75 -12.92
N ARG A 29 19.78 -10.11 -12.41
CA ARG A 29 20.41 -11.39 -12.68
C ARG A 29 19.61 -12.54 -12.09
N ALA A 30 19.16 -12.41 -10.84
CA ALA A 30 18.29 -13.39 -10.18
C ALA A 30 16.99 -13.60 -10.96
N SER A 31 16.34 -12.53 -11.41
CA SER A 31 15.12 -12.57 -12.24
C SER A 31 15.34 -13.24 -13.60
N LYS A 32 16.53 -13.10 -14.19
CA LYS A 32 16.91 -13.82 -15.42
C LYS A 32 17.07 -15.32 -15.14
N LEU A 33 17.77 -15.68 -14.06
CA LEU A 33 17.96 -17.08 -13.67
C LEU A 33 16.62 -17.77 -13.35
N GLU A 34 15.69 -17.07 -12.69
CA GLU A 34 14.34 -17.57 -12.43
C GLU A 34 13.59 -17.89 -13.74
N ARG A 35 13.64 -16.98 -14.72
CA ARG A 35 13.06 -17.21 -16.06
C ARG A 35 13.73 -18.35 -16.83
N GLU A 36 15.01 -18.63 -16.54
CA GLU A 36 15.73 -19.80 -17.04
C GLU A 36 15.38 -21.09 -16.27
N GLY A 37 14.39 -21.05 -15.37
CA GLY A 37 13.90 -22.20 -14.61
C GLY A 37 14.71 -22.52 -13.35
N LYS A 38 15.63 -21.65 -12.93
CA LYS A 38 16.34 -21.83 -11.66
C LYS A 38 15.42 -21.49 -10.50
N LYS A 39 15.45 -22.31 -9.46
CA LYS A 39 14.78 -21.99 -8.19
C LYS A 39 15.56 -20.86 -7.51
N ILE A 40 14.93 -19.70 -7.39
CA ILE A 40 15.49 -18.51 -6.72
C ILE A 40 14.65 -18.21 -5.48
N ILE A 41 15.32 -17.80 -4.39
CA ILE A 41 14.66 -17.26 -3.20
C ILE A 41 15.07 -15.80 -3.09
N PHE A 42 14.11 -14.90 -3.22
CA PHE A 42 14.35 -13.47 -3.16
C PHE A 42 14.35 -12.99 -1.71
N THR A 43 15.54 -12.77 -1.15
CA THR A 43 15.76 -12.22 0.19
C THR A 43 16.30 -10.78 0.16
N ASN A 44 16.13 -10.09 -0.97
CA ASN A 44 16.68 -8.76 -1.23
C ASN A 44 15.77 -7.61 -0.76
N VAL A 45 14.48 -7.86 -0.56
CA VAL A 45 13.51 -6.85 -0.13
C VAL A 45 12.62 -7.40 0.97
N GLY A 46 12.28 -6.57 1.95
CA GLY A 46 11.30 -6.90 2.99
C GLY A 46 9.90 -7.00 2.39
N ASN A 47 9.57 -8.13 1.78
CA ASN A 47 8.26 -8.45 1.23
C ASN A 47 7.65 -9.69 1.92
N PRO A 48 7.15 -9.56 3.15
CA PRO A 48 6.77 -10.71 3.96
C PRO A 48 5.63 -11.55 3.36
N HIS A 49 4.68 -10.92 2.66
CA HIS A 49 3.58 -11.65 2.01
C HIS A 49 4.10 -12.57 0.88
N GLN A 50 5.13 -12.14 0.12
CA GLN A 50 5.78 -13.02 -0.87
C GLN A 50 6.48 -14.21 -0.20
N MET A 51 6.92 -14.04 1.04
CA MET A 51 7.55 -15.08 1.86
C MET A 51 6.55 -15.93 2.65
N GLY A 52 5.24 -15.77 2.40
CA GLY A 52 4.20 -16.61 2.99
C GLY A 52 3.59 -16.07 4.29
N GLN A 53 3.90 -14.82 4.69
CA GLN A 53 3.16 -14.19 5.79
C GLN A 53 1.68 -14.11 5.43
N ARG A 54 0.82 -14.67 6.29
CA ARG A 54 -0.64 -14.57 6.12
C ARG A 54 -1.09 -13.14 6.42
N PRO A 55 -1.91 -12.50 5.56
CA PRO A 55 -2.47 -11.20 5.86
C PRO A 55 -3.35 -11.23 7.10
N LEU A 56 -3.37 -10.13 7.86
CA LEU A 56 -4.29 -9.97 8.98
C LEU A 56 -5.73 -9.84 8.45
N THR A 57 -6.66 -10.58 9.06
CA THR A 57 -8.06 -10.65 8.61
C THR A 57 -8.81 -9.33 8.79
N PHE A 58 -8.69 -8.70 9.95
CA PHE A 58 -9.45 -7.49 10.28
C PHE A 58 -9.20 -6.33 9.30
N PRO A 59 -7.95 -5.93 8.97
CA PRO A 59 -7.71 -4.89 7.97
C PRO A 59 -8.26 -5.24 6.58
N ARG A 60 -8.21 -6.53 6.18
CA ARG A 60 -8.75 -6.98 4.89
C ARG A 60 -10.26 -6.82 4.83
N GLN A 61 -10.95 -7.16 5.92
CA GLN A 61 -12.40 -7.00 6.05
C GLN A 61 -12.81 -5.53 5.97
N VAL A 62 -12.15 -4.66 6.74
CA VAL A 62 -12.43 -3.20 6.72
C VAL A 62 -12.21 -2.63 5.33
N LEU A 63 -11.08 -2.94 4.68
CA LEU A 63 -10.78 -2.46 3.33
C LEU A 63 -11.80 -2.93 2.29
N ALA A 64 -12.23 -4.19 2.36
CA ALA A 64 -13.24 -4.72 1.46
C ALA A 64 -14.57 -3.94 1.57
N LEU A 65 -15.03 -3.68 2.80
CA LEU A 65 -16.25 -2.91 3.05
C LEU A 65 -16.11 -1.44 2.64
N CYS A 66 -14.93 -0.84 2.78
CA CYS A 66 -14.68 0.52 2.29
C CYS A 66 -14.68 0.59 0.75
N GLN A 67 -14.18 -0.45 0.06
CA GLN A 67 -14.13 -0.51 -1.40
C GLN A 67 -15.48 -0.89 -2.04
N ALA A 68 -16.28 -1.69 -1.33
CA ALA A 68 -17.60 -2.13 -1.77
C ALA A 68 -18.65 -1.81 -0.68
N PRO A 69 -18.97 -0.52 -0.46
CA PRO A 69 -19.84 -0.10 0.65
C PRO A 69 -21.26 -0.66 0.56
N PHE A 70 -21.74 -0.99 -0.64
CA PHE A 70 -23.04 -1.63 -0.86
C PHE A 70 -23.17 -2.99 -0.15
N LEU A 71 -22.06 -3.66 0.18
CA LEU A 71 -22.09 -4.91 0.96
C LEU A 71 -22.67 -4.70 2.36
N MET A 72 -22.59 -3.49 2.91
CA MET A 72 -23.15 -3.17 4.23
C MET A 72 -24.65 -2.92 4.22
N GLU A 73 -25.28 -2.89 3.04
CA GLU A 73 -26.74 -2.79 2.88
C GLU A 73 -27.41 -4.17 2.90
N ASP A 74 -26.64 -5.25 2.70
CA ASP A 74 -27.13 -6.62 2.78
C ASP A 74 -27.44 -7.01 4.23
N ALA A 75 -28.65 -7.53 4.47
CA ALA A 75 -29.09 -7.99 5.79
C ALA A 75 -28.20 -9.10 6.38
N ASN A 76 -27.48 -9.83 5.53
CA ASN A 76 -26.58 -10.92 5.89
C ASN A 76 -25.13 -10.47 6.09
N VAL A 77 -24.80 -9.17 5.97
CA VAL A 77 -23.42 -8.69 6.12
C VAL A 77 -22.78 -9.14 7.43
N GLY A 78 -23.55 -9.20 8.53
CA GLY A 78 -23.09 -9.65 9.84
C GLY A 78 -22.75 -11.14 9.94
N ILE A 79 -23.16 -11.94 8.95
CA ILE A 79 -22.75 -13.36 8.83
C ILE A 79 -21.33 -13.44 8.26
N MET A 80 -20.98 -12.55 7.33
CA MET A 80 -19.70 -12.57 6.60
C MET A 80 -18.62 -11.70 7.26
N PHE A 81 -19.02 -10.62 7.92
CA PHE A 81 -18.12 -9.64 8.52
C PHE A 81 -18.42 -9.44 10.00
N PRO A 82 -17.41 -9.38 10.87
CA PRO A 82 -17.62 -9.10 12.28
C PRO A 82 -18.07 -7.64 12.47
N GLY A 83 -18.84 -7.40 13.53
CA GLY A 83 -19.47 -6.11 13.78
C GLY A 83 -18.49 -4.95 13.94
N ASP A 84 -17.30 -5.21 14.49
CA ASP A 84 -16.22 -4.24 14.65
C ASP A 84 -15.60 -3.82 13.31
N ALA A 85 -15.46 -4.73 12.35
CA ALA A 85 -15.00 -4.42 10.99
C ALA A 85 -16.03 -3.57 10.25
N ILE A 86 -17.33 -3.89 10.37
CA ILE A 86 -18.43 -3.09 9.80
C ILE A 86 -18.44 -1.69 10.40
N ALA A 87 -18.36 -1.58 11.73
CA ALA A 87 -18.34 -0.29 12.42
C ALA A 87 -17.13 0.56 12.01
N ARG A 88 -15.94 -0.05 11.91
CA ARG A 88 -14.71 0.63 11.47
C ARG A 88 -14.83 1.13 10.02
N ALA A 89 -15.36 0.31 9.12
CA ALA A 89 -15.57 0.71 7.73
C ALA A 89 -16.56 1.89 7.59
N LYS A 90 -17.69 1.84 8.32
CA LYS A 90 -18.65 2.95 8.37
C LYS A 90 -18.02 4.24 8.88
N ASN A 91 -17.22 4.16 9.96
CA ASN A 91 -16.51 5.31 10.50
C ASN A 91 -15.55 5.93 9.47
N TYR A 92 -14.76 5.11 8.77
CA TYR A 92 -13.84 5.60 7.73
C TYR A 92 -14.56 6.21 6.54
N LEU A 93 -15.64 5.60 6.05
CA LEU A 93 -16.43 6.18 4.97
C LEU A 93 -17.07 7.53 5.36
N ALA A 94 -17.53 7.68 6.60
CA ALA A 94 -18.06 8.94 7.11
C ALA A 94 -17.01 10.07 7.17
N MET A 95 -15.71 9.74 7.22
CA MET A 95 -14.62 10.72 7.16
C MET A 95 -14.26 11.14 5.72
N THR A 96 -14.88 10.54 4.70
CA THR A 96 -14.58 10.82 3.28
C THR A 96 -15.66 11.68 2.63
N SER A 97 -15.28 12.66 1.81
CA SER A 97 -16.19 13.48 1.00
C SER A 97 -16.26 12.97 -0.44
N GLY A 98 -16.73 11.73 -0.62
CA GLY A 98 -16.79 11.06 -1.93
C GLY A 98 -16.33 9.60 -1.94
N GLY A 99 -16.24 8.96 -0.77
CA GLY A 99 -15.75 7.59 -0.64
C GLY A 99 -14.22 7.50 -0.75
N VAL A 100 -13.71 6.27 -0.75
CA VAL A 100 -12.26 5.99 -0.80
C VAL A 100 -11.59 6.23 -2.16
N GLY A 101 -12.37 6.63 -3.19
CA GLY A 101 -11.84 6.94 -4.52
C GLY A 101 -11.58 8.43 -4.76
N ALA A 102 -12.07 9.32 -3.89
CA ALA A 102 -11.90 10.76 -4.04
C ALA A 102 -10.55 11.25 -3.49
N TYR A 103 -10.06 12.37 -4.02
CA TYR A 103 -8.89 13.04 -3.44
C TYR A 103 -9.18 13.52 -2.02
N THR A 104 -8.12 13.54 -1.20
CA THR A 104 -8.14 14.06 0.16
C THR A 104 -7.28 15.34 0.25
N ASP A 105 -7.21 15.97 1.43
CA ASP A 105 -6.11 16.90 1.74
C ASP A 105 -4.77 16.22 1.40
N SER A 106 -3.79 16.97 0.89
CA SER A 106 -2.49 16.43 0.43
C SER A 106 -1.69 15.75 1.54
N ARG A 107 -1.99 16.04 2.80
CA ARG A 107 -1.41 15.36 3.98
C ARG A 107 -2.19 14.11 4.37
N GLY A 108 -3.35 13.87 3.77
CA GLY A 108 -4.28 12.79 4.09
C GLY A 108 -5.51 13.25 4.90
N LEU A 109 -6.49 12.34 5.03
CA LEU A 109 -7.74 12.58 5.76
C LEU A 109 -7.48 13.04 7.20
N PRO A 110 -8.03 14.19 7.64
CA PRO A 110 -7.83 14.71 8.99
C PRO A 110 -8.18 13.70 10.09
N GLY A 111 -9.29 12.95 9.94
CA GLY A 111 -9.70 11.93 10.92
C GLY A 111 -8.69 10.79 11.05
N ILE A 112 -8.15 10.30 9.93
CA ILE A 112 -7.10 9.27 9.95
C ILE A 112 -5.81 9.79 10.56
N ARG A 113 -5.41 11.03 10.24
CA ARG A 113 -4.23 11.66 10.86
C ARG A 113 -4.38 11.80 12.38
N LYS A 114 -5.58 12.09 12.86
CA LYS A 114 -5.90 12.13 14.29
C LYS A 114 -5.76 10.74 14.92
N GLU A 115 -6.34 9.69 14.33
CA GLU A 115 -6.19 8.31 14.85
C GLU A 115 -4.71 7.89 14.92
N VAL A 116 -3.89 8.26 13.93
CA VAL A 116 -2.44 7.98 13.93
C VAL A 116 -1.74 8.73 15.06
N ALA A 117 -2.05 10.01 15.27
CA ALA A 117 -1.48 10.80 16.36
C ALA A 117 -1.84 10.21 17.72
N GLU A 118 -3.11 9.91 17.96
CA GLU A 118 -3.60 9.29 19.21
C GLU A 118 -2.93 7.94 19.46
N PHE A 119 -2.75 7.12 18.41
CA PHE A 119 -2.03 5.85 18.53
C PHE A 119 -0.57 6.05 18.97
N ILE A 120 0.14 7.02 18.38
CA ILE A 120 1.53 7.32 18.72
C ILE A 120 1.61 7.85 20.15
N GLU A 121 0.74 8.77 20.55
CA GLU A 121 0.64 9.29 21.92
C GLU A 121 0.42 8.17 22.95
N MET A 122 -0.52 7.25 22.67
CA MET A 122 -0.77 6.09 23.55
C MET A 122 0.42 5.12 23.62
N ARG A 123 1.08 4.86 22.49
CA ARG A 123 2.27 4.00 22.42
C ARG A 123 3.43 4.59 23.22
N ASP A 124 3.65 5.89 23.08
CA ASP A 124 4.82 6.60 23.62
C ASP A 124 4.58 7.19 25.01
N LYS A 125 3.32 7.21 25.48
CA LYS A 125 2.88 7.76 26.77
C LYS A 125 3.23 9.24 26.94
N TYR A 126 3.09 10.01 25.87
CA TYR A 126 3.37 11.45 25.86
C TYR A 126 2.11 12.22 25.48
N THR A 127 1.86 13.34 26.16
CA THR A 127 0.76 14.29 25.91
C THR A 127 1.29 15.59 25.37
#